data_AF-A0A0D2JN58-F1
#
_entry.id   AF-A0A0D2JN58-F1
#
_cell.length_a   1.000
_cell.length_b   1.000
_cell.length_c   1.000
_cell.angle_alpha   90.00
_cell.angle_beta   90.00
_cell.angle_gamma   90.00
#
_symmetry.space_group_name_H-M   'P 1'
#
loop_
_entity.id
_entity.type
_entity.pdbx_description
1 polymer ?
#
loop_
_entity_poly.entity_id
_entity_poly.type
_entity_poly.pdbx_seq_one_letter_code
_entity_poly.pdbx_strand_id
1 'polypeptide(L)'
;MEEAAARRERLKALKAAAALAGDGAAGDAGPAGEEHEQQEPEKPVLKFRNYVVKDSKHIEHEQVAPAQVPKAEEPVVEQRPEDAGEEELLASVAPKKANWDLKREVQPKLDKLERRTLRALVEIMQQEERRRIEEEGGVAD
;
A
#
# COMPACT_ATOMS: atom_id res chain seq x y z
N MET A 1 -36.69 -4.69 18.02
CA MET A 1 -37.06 -6.11 17.76
C MET A 1 -37.43 -6.33 16.30
N GLU A 2 -38.16 -5.41 15.67
CA GLU A 2 -38.62 -5.53 14.27
C GLU A 2 -37.47 -5.51 13.23
N GLU A 3 -36.41 -4.73 13.46
CA GLU A 3 -35.24 -4.68 12.57
C GLU A 3 -34.47 -6.01 12.50
N ALA A 4 -34.44 -6.76 13.61
CA ALA A 4 -33.80 -8.08 13.67
C ALA A 4 -34.62 -9.13 12.88
N ALA A 5 -35.94 -9.02 12.90
CA ALA A 5 -36.83 -9.85 12.09
C ALA A 5 -36.65 -9.56 10.59
N ALA A 6 -36.60 -8.27 10.20
CA ALA A 6 -36.38 -7.85 8.82
C ALA A 6 -35.03 -8.35 8.25
N ARG A 7 -33.96 -8.30 9.05
CA ARG A 7 -32.65 -8.86 8.66
C ARG A 7 -32.71 -10.37 8.47
N ARG A 8 -33.41 -11.08 9.37
CA ARG A 8 -33.55 -12.54 9.31
C ARG A 8 -34.30 -12.99 8.05
N GLU A 9 -35.36 -12.27 7.68
CA GLU A 9 -36.13 -12.54 6.46
C GLU A 9 -35.30 -12.30 5.20
N ARG A 10 -34.57 -11.18 5.14
CA ARG A 10 -33.67 -10.88 4.03
C ARG A 10 -32.58 -11.94 3.84
N LEU A 11 -31.97 -12.40 4.93
CA LEU A 11 -30.97 -13.47 4.88
C LEU A 11 -31.56 -14.81 4.45
N LYS A 12 -32.80 -15.11 4.85
CA LYS A 12 -33.50 -16.33 4.43
C LYS A 12 -33.80 -16.31 2.93
N ALA A 13 -34.21 -15.16 2.38
CA ALA A 13 -34.44 -14.98 0.95
C ALA A 13 -33.14 -15.14 0.14
N LEU A 14 -32.03 -14.54 0.60
CA LEU A 14 -30.72 -14.70 -0.06
C LEU A 14 -30.22 -16.15 -0.04
N LYS A 15 -30.41 -16.88 1.06
CA LYS A 15 -30.07 -18.31 1.13
C LYS A 15 -30.94 -19.17 0.21
N ALA A 16 -32.24 -18.90 0.12
CA ALA A 16 -33.12 -19.60 -0.80
C ALA A 16 -32.73 -19.34 -2.26
N ALA A 17 -32.39 -18.08 -2.59
CA ALA A 17 -31.88 -17.72 -3.91
C ALA A 17 -30.56 -18.42 -4.23
N ALA A 18 -29.61 -18.48 -3.28
CA ALA A 18 -28.35 -19.20 -3.46
C ALA A 18 -28.54 -20.71 -3.67
N ALA A 19 -29.50 -21.32 -2.97
CA ALA A 19 -29.82 -22.75 -3.15
C ALA A 19 -30.47 -23.04 -4.53
N LEU A 20 -31.31 -22.13 -5.03
CA LEU A 20 -31.87 -22.19 -6.38
C LEU A 20 -30.84 -21.88 -7.47
N ALA A 21 -29.87 -21.03 -7.16
CA ALA A 21 -28.85 -20.57 -8.11
C ALA A 21 -27.75 -21.59 -8.40
N GLY A 22 -27.77 -22.78 -7.78
CA GLY A 22 -26.86 -23.88 -8.11
C GLY A 22 -25.39 -23.49 -7.91
N ASP A 23 -24.89 -23.79 -6.72
CA ASP A 23 -23.50 -23.68 -6.27
C ASP A 23 -22.44 -23.53 -7.38
N GLY A 24 -21.96 -22.30 -7.53
CA GLY A 24 -20.94 -21.93 -8.51
C GLY A 24 -19.87 -21.02 -7.91
N ALA A 25 -19.48 -21.24 -6.65
CA ALA A 25 -18.22 -20.73 -6.07
C ALA A 25 -18.03 -21.18 -4.61
N ALA A 26 -17.65 -22.44 -4.38
CA ALA A 26 -16.77 -22.90 -3.29
C ALA A 26 -16.62 -24.43 -3.33
N GLY A 27 -15.63 -24.94 -4.08
CA GLY A 27 -15.33 -26.36 -4.13
C GLY A 27 -14.02 -26.71 -3.43
N ASP A 28 -14.08 -27.00 -2.13
CA ASP A 28 -13.17 -27.91 -1.43
C ASP A 28 -14.02 -28.99 -0.74
N ALA A 29 -13.50 -30.22 -0.73
CA ALA A 29 -14.05 -31.48 -0.21
C ALA A 29 -15.20 -32.15 -1.02
N GLY A 30 -14.86 -33.29 -1.66
CA GLY A 30 -15.72 -34.06 -2.57
C GLY A 30 -16.77 -34.97 -1.91
N PRO A 31 -17.47 -35.77 -2.73
CA PRO A 31 -17.71 -37.16 -2.35
C PRO A 31 -17.62 -38.17 -3.52
N ALA A 32 -17.62 -39.43 -3.11
CA ALA A 32 -17.49 -40.65 -3.89
C ALA A 32 -18.51 -40.83 -5.03
N GLY A 33 -18.04 -41.49 -6.08
CA GLY A 33 -18.80 -42.58 -6.71
C GLY A 33 -19.43 -42.30 -8.05
N GLU A 34 -18.66 -41.90 -9.06
CA GLU A 34 -19.02 -42.13 -10.47
C GLU A 34 -17.78 -42.61 -11.23
N GLU A 35 -17.84 -43.85 -11.69
CA GLU A 35 -16.84 -44.54 -12.49
C GLU A 35 -16.81 -43.90 -13.89
N HIS A 36 -16.08 -42.80 -14.03
CA HIS A 36 -15.68 -42.30 -15.33
C HIS A 36 -14.29 -42.89 -15.65
N GLU A 37 -14.27 -43.93 -16.49
CA GLU A 37 -13.09 -44.34 -17.27
C GLU A 37 -12.64 -43.14 -18.12
N GLN A 38 -11.86 -42.26 -17.51
CA GLN A 38 -11.06 -41.28 -18.21
C GLN A 38 -9.81 -42.03 -18.65
N GLN A 39 -9.77 -42.43 -19.92
CA GLN A 39 -8.53 -42.83 -20.57
C GLN A 39 -7.53 -41.67 -20.42
N GLU A 40 -6.63 -41.77 -19.44
CA GLU A 40 -5.46 -40.91 -19.37
C GLU A 40 -4.69 -41.10 -20.69
N PRO A 41 -4.39 -40.03 -21.45
CA PRO A 41 -3.53 -40.18 -22.61
C PRO A 41 -2.17 -40.68 -22.12
N GLU A 42 -1.72 -41.82 -22.64
CA GLU A 42 -0.43 -42.41 -22.30
C GLU A 42 0.67 -41.35 -22.35
N LYS A 43 1.29 -41.06 -21.21
CA LYS A 43 2.37 -40.06 -21.12
C LYS A 43 3.50 -40.52 -22.05
N PRO A 44 4.03 -39.65 -22.93
CA PRO A 44 5.05 -40.07 -23.88
C PRO A 44 6.31 -40.52 -23.13
N VAL A 45 6.75 -41.76 -23.41
CA VAL A 45 7.98 -42.32 -22.83
C VAL A 45 9.18 -41.58 -23.41
N LEU A 46 9.74 -40.64 -22.65
CA LEU A 46 10.96 -39.92 -23.02
C LEU A 46 12.16 -40.89 -23.02
N LYS A 47 12.73 -41.14 -24.20
CA LYS A 47 13.97 -41.91 -24.36
C LYS A 47 15.12 -40.94 -24.57
N PHE A 48 15.95 -40.77 -23.53
CA PHE A 48 17.21 -40.04 -23.67
C PHE A 48 18.22 -40.90 -24.42
N ARG A 49 18.86 -40.32 -25.44
CA ARG A 49 20.04 -40.94 -26.03
C ARG A 49 21.20 -40.70 -25.07
N ASN A 50 21.86 -41.78 -24.65
CA ASN A 50 23.11 -41.66 -23.92
C ASN A 50 24.19 -41.27 -24.94
N TYR A 51 24.67 -40.04 -24.88
CA TYR A 51 25.76 -39.56 -25.73
C TYR A 51 27.08 -39.75 -24.99
N VAL A 52 28.04 -40.38 -25.67
CA VAL A 52 29.44 -40.37 -25.24
C VAL A 52 29.98 -38.96 -25.53
N VAL A 53 30.49 -38.30 -24.49
CA VAL A 53 31.15 -37.00 -24.61
C VAL A 53 32.31 -37.14 -25.61
N LYS A 54 32.26 -36.39 -26.71
CA LYS A 54 33.26 -36.49 -27.80
C LYS A 54 34.67 -36.05 -27.34
N ASP A 55 34.74 -35.13 -26.38
CA ASP A 55 35.99 -34.67 -25.77
C ASP A 55 36.06 -35.09 -24.31
N SER A 56 36.47 -36.33 -24.07
CA SER A 56 36.74 -36.85 -22.72
C SER A 56 38.05 -36.32 -22.11
N LYS A 57 38.91 -35.66 -22.90
CA LYS A 57 40.23 -35.16 -22.46
C LYS A 57 40.21 -33.73 -21.91
N HIS A 58 39.16 -32.96 -22.19
CA HIS A 58 39.03 -31.56 -21.78
C HIS A 58 37.89 -31.31 -20.81
N ILE A 59 37.04 -32.33 -20.61
CA ILE A 59 35.96 -32.34 -19.61
C ILE A 59 36.33 -33.32 -18.49
N GLU A 60 37.62 -33.36 -18.16
CA GLU A 60 38.03 -33.83 -16.84
C GLU A 60 37.57 -32.77 -15.85
N HIS A 61 37.16 -33.20 -14.66
CA HIS A 61 36.60 -32.36 -13.61
C HIS A 61 37.61 -31.31 -13.12
N GLU A 62 37.85 -30.28 -13.91
CA GLU A 62 38.70 -29.16 -13.53
C GLU A 62 37.93 -28.37 -12.47
N GLN A 63 38.23 -28.66 -11.20
CA GLN A 63 37.78 -27.83 -10.10
C GLN A 63 38.53 -26.51 -10.19
N VAL A 64 37.89 -25.55 -10.86
CA VAL A 64 38.35 -24.16 -10.87
C VAL A 64 38.26 -23.65 -9.43
N ALA A 65 39.36 -23.08 -8.93
CA ALA A 65 39.37 -22.50 -7.59
C ALA A 65 38.26 -21.43 -7.48
N PRO A 66 37.50 -21.40 -6.37
CA PRO A 66 36.46 -20.40 -6.20
C PRO A 66 37.08 -19.00 -6.30
N ALA A 67 36.49 -18.15 -7.14
CA ALA A 67 36.95 -16.78 -7.31
C ALA A 67 37.00 -16.08 -5.94
N GLN A 68 38.15 -15.55 -5.56
CA GLN A 68 38.27 -14.71 -4.37
C GLN A 68 37.55 -13.40 -4.66
N VAL A 69 36.31 -13.29 -4.18
CA VAL A 69 35.60 -12.02 -4.14
C VAL A 69 36.46 -11.02 -3.35
N PRO A 70 36.73 -9.82 -3.89
CA PRO A 70 37.37 -8.78 -3.10
C PRO A 70 36.51 -8.57 -1.85
N LYS A 71 37.15 -8.55 -0.67
CA LYS A 71 36.47 -8.20 0.57
C LYS A 71 35.90 -6.80 0.34
N ALA A 72 34.58 -6.73 0.20
CA ALA A 72 33.89 -5.46 0.16
C ALA A 72 34.27 -4.76 1.47
N GLU A 73 35.05 -3.70 1.37
CA GLU A 73 35.16 -2.74 2.46
C GLU A 73 33.72 -2.27 2.66
N GLU A 74 33.16 -2.66 3.80
CA GLU A 74 31.88 -2.15 4.23
C GLU A 74 32.02 -0.63 4.15
N PRO A 75 31.20 0.07 3.34
CA PRO A 75 31.23 1.51 3.39
C PRO A 75 30.92 1.85 4.84
N VAL A 76 31.90 2.45 5.53
CA VAL A 76 31.65 3.12 6.80
C VAL A 76 30.70 4.23 6.42
N VAL A 77 29.40 3.93 6.50
CA VAL A 77 28.33 4.91 6.44
C VAL A 77 28.49 5.68 7.73
N GLU A 78 29.37 6.68 7.69
CA GLU A 78 29.33 7.75 8.67
C GLU A 78 27.92 8.31 8.61
N GLN A 79 27.16 8.01 9.67
CA GLN A 79 25.80 8.46 9.91
C GLN A 79 24.75 7.73 9.08
N ARG A 80 24.36 6.56 9.59
CA ARG A 80 22.97 6.15 9.44
C ARG A 80 22.10 7.23 10.08
N PRO A 81 21.12 7.83 9.38
CA PRO A 81 20.14 8.69 10.01
C PRO A 81 19.19 7.81 10.82
N GLU A 82 19.62 7.38 12.01
CA GLU A 82 18.80 6.59 12.94
C GLU A 82 17.73 7.44 13.64
N ASP A 83 17.72 8.75 13.40
CA ASP A 83 16.77 9.67 14.04
C ASP A 83 15.68 10.21 13.10
N ALA A 84 15.50 9.63 11.91
CA ALA A 84 14.23 9.79 11.19
C ALA A 84 13.26 8.76 11.79
N GLY A 85 12.57 9.17 12.85
CA GLY A 85 11.81 8.30 13.75
C GLY A 85 11.05 7.19 13.01
N GLU A 86 11.17 5.96 13.51
CA GLU A 86 10.55 4.76 12.97
C GLU A 86 9.04 4.93 12.69
N GLU A 87 8.39 5.88 13.38
CA GLU A 87 7.02 6.32 13.16
C GLU A 87 6.76 6.93 11.76
N GLU A 88 7.71 7.67 11.16
CA GLU A 88 7.56 8.23 9.80
C GLU A 88 7.65 7.14 8.73
N LEU A 89 8.50 6.12 8.96
CA LEU A 89 8.62 4.96 8.07
C LEU A 89 7.37 4.07 8.16
N LEU A 90 6.86 3.79 9.37
CA LEU A 90 5.63 3.01 9.56
C LEU A 90 4.39 3.75 9.04
N ALA A 91 4.33 5.08 9.18
CA ALA A 91 3.24 5.90 8.64
C ALA A 91 3.24 5.98 7.11
N SER A 92 4.39 5.77 6.46
CA SER A 92 4.51 5.69 5.00
C SER A 92 4.10 4.31 4.45
N VAL A 93 4.30 3.25 5.23
CA VAL A 93 3.96 1.86 4.86
C VAL A 93 2.45 1.56 5.01
N ALA A 94 1.74 2.30 5.86
CA ALA A 94 0.30 2.14 6.02
C ALA A 94 -0.52 2.83 4.91
N PRO A 95 -1.70 2.28 4.54
CA PRO A 95 -2.63 2.97 3.65
C PRO A 95 -3.03 4.32 4.25
N LYS A 96 -2.78 5.40 3.51
CA LYS A 96 -3.18 6.74 3.94
C LYS A 96 -4.70 6.84 4.11
N LYS A 97 -5.14 7.70 5.02
CA LYS A 97 -6.57 7.98 5.25
C LYS A 97 -7.20 8.49 3.95
N ALA A 98 -8.42 8.07 3.62
CA ALA A 98 -9.10 8.44 2.37
C ALA A 98 -9.16 9.96 2.11
N ASN A 99 -9.22 10.77 3.17
CA ASN A 99 -9.27 12.24 3.09
C ASN A 99 -7.89 12.92 3.13
N TRP A 100 -6.80 12.16 3.05
CA TRP A 100 -5.43 12.69 3.08
C TRP A 100 -5.18 13.68 1.95
N ASP A 101 -5.64 13.32 0.75
CA ASP A 101 -5.42 14.15 -0.42
C ASP A 101 -6.20 15.47 -0.32
N LEU A 102 -7.47 15.39 0.12
CA LEU A 102 -8.28 16.57 0.37
C LEU A 102 -7.61 17.54 1.34
N LYS A 103 -7.05 17.04 2.44
CA LYS A 103 -6.32 17.88 3.39
C LYS A 103 -5.11 18.53 2.73
N ARG A 104 -4.31 17.74 2.01
CA ARG A 104 -3.10 18.21 1.31
C ARG A 104 -3.42 19.30 0.28
N GLU A 105 -4.50 19.15 -0.48
CA GLU A 105 -4.90 20.11 -1.52
C GLU A 105 -5.57 21.38 -0.97
N VAL A 106 -6.27 21.27 0.16
CA VAL A 106 -6.95 22.39 0.81
C VAL A 106 -6.01 23.22 1.67
N GLN A 107 -5.01 22.60 2.30
CA GLN A 107 -4.05 23.27 3.18
C GLN A 107 -3.40 24.53 2.57
N PRO A 108 -2.80 24.50 1.35
CA PRO A 108 -2.17 25.69 0.78
C PRO A 108 -3.16 26.82 0.46
N LYS A 109 -4.46 26.52 0.31
CA LYS A 109 -5.49 27.54 0.12
C LYS A 109 -5.84 28.20 1.45
N LEU A 110 -5.95 27.41 2.52
CA LEU A 110 -6.15 27.91 3.88
C LEU A 110 -4.95 28.75 4.33
N ASP A 111 -3.72 28.27 4.16
CA ASP A 111 -2.51 29.01 4.53
C ASP A 111 -2.44 30.38 3.81
N LYS A 112 -2.84 30.44 2.53
CA LYS A 112 -2.93 31.70 1.77
C LYS A 112 -4.02 32.62 2.30
N LEU A 113 -5.15 32.07 2.73
CA LEU A 113 -6.24 32.84 3.31
C LEU A 113 -5.83 33.40 4.68
N GLU A 114 -5.28 32.55 5.55
CA GLU A 114 -4.75 32.92 6.87
C GLU A 114 -3.70 34.02 6.79
N ARG A 115 -2.76 33.94 5.83
CA ARG A 115 -1.78 35.02 5.61
C ARG A 115 -2.44 36.35 5.24
N ARG A 116 -3.55 36.33 4.49
CA ARG A 116 -4.28 37.55 4.11
C ARG A 116 -5.12 38.08 5.27
N THR A 117 -5.76 37.21 6.04
CA THR A 117 -6.55 37.62 7.21
C THR A 117 -5.66 38.22 8.29
N LEU A 118 -4.49 37.64 8.55
CA LEU A 118 -3.51 38.22 9.48
C LEU A 118 -3.01 39.59 9.04
N ARG A 119 -2.76 39.78 7.73
CA ARG A 119 -2.39 41.11 7.18
C ARG A 119 -3.52 42.11 7.36
N ALA A 120 -4.75 41.75 7.00
CA ALA A 120 -5.91 42.62 7.16
C ALA A 120 -6.17 42.97 8.63
N LEU A 121 -5.98 42.01 9.55
CA LEU A 121 -6.07 42.27 10.99
C LEU A 121 -5.06 43.33 11.44
N VAL A 122 -3.80 43.18 11.01
CA VAL A 122 -2.73 44.15 11.34
C VAL A 122 -3.03 45.52 10.75
N GLU A 123 -3.54 45.59 9.52
CA GLU A 123 -3.94 46.85 8.88
C GLU A 123 -5.07 47.54 9.65
N ILE A 124 -6.10 46.80 10.08
CA ILE A 124 -7.19 47.32 10.90
C ILE A 124 -6.65 47.86 12.23
N MET A 125 -5.80 47.09 12.92
CA MET A 125 -5.19 47.54 14.18
C MET A 125 -4.41 48.84 14.01
N GLN A 126 -3.62 48.97 12.93
CA GLN A 126 -2.86 50.20 12.65
C GLN A 126 -3.77 51.39 12.35
N GLN A 127 -4.89 51.18 11.66
CA GLN A 127 -5.86 52.24 11.37
C GLN A 127 -6.58 52.70 12.64
N GLU A 128 -7.00 51.76 13.49
CA GLU A 128 -7.63 52.07 14.78
C GLU A 128 -6.67 52.82 15.71
N GLU A 129 -5.41 52.40 15.77
CA GLU A 129 -4.39 53.10 16.57
C GLU A 129 -4.13 54.52 16.06
N ARG A 130 -4.00 54.71 14.74
CA ARG A 130 -3.86 56.05 14.14
C ARG A 130 -5.04 56.94 14.44
N ARG A 131 -6.26 56.43 14.26
CA ARG A 131 -7.50 57.16 14.54
C ARG A 131 -7.56 57.56 16.02
N ARG A 132 -7.19 56.65 16.92
CA ARG A 132 -7.15 56.93 18.36
C ARG A 132 -6.16 58.04 18.70
N ILE A 133 -4.97 58.02 18.09
CA ILE A 133 -3.97 59.09 18.26
C ILE A 133 -4.47 60.43 17.72
N GLU A 134 -5.17 60.45 16.58
CA GLU A 134 -5.76 61.66 16.01
C GLU A 134 -6.89 62.23 16.89
N GLU A 135 -7.75 61.36 17.43
CA GLU A 135 -8.81 61.75 18.38
C GLU A 135 -8.22 62.26 19.70
N GLU A 136 -7.19 61.60 20.25
CA GLU A 136 -6.50 62.04 21.48
C GLU A 136 -5.65 63.31 21.26
N GLY A 137 -5.07 63.48 20.07
CA GLY A 137 -4.28 64.66 19.69
C GLY A 137 -5.10 65.88 19.27
N GLY A 138 -6.36 65.69 18.88
CA GLY A 138 -7.31 66.76 18.53
C GLY A 138 -8.10 67.33 19.71
N VAL A 139 -7.91 66.80 20.92
CA VAL A 139 -8.60 67.25 22.16
C VAL A 139 -7.71 68.20 22.99
N ALA A 140 -6.53 68.56 22.50
CA ALA A 140 -5.64 69.54 23.13
C ALA A 140 -5.64 70.88 22.36
N ASP A 141 -6.73 71.64 22.44
CA ASP A 141 -6.77 73.11 22.31
C ASP A 141 -8.08 73.67 22.89
#